data_AF-B7PQU1-F1
#
_entry.id   AF-B7PQU1-F1
#
_cell.length_a   1.000
_cell.length_b   1.000
_cell.length_c   1.000
_cell.angle_alpha   90.00
_cell.angle_beta   90.00
_cell.angle_gamma   90.00
#
_symmetry.space_group_name_H-M   'P 1'
#
loop_
_entity.id
_entity.type
_entity.pdbx_description
1 polymer ?
#
loop_
_entity_poly.entity_id
_entity_poly.type
_entity_poly.pdbx_seq_one_letter_code
_entity_poly.pdbx_strand_id
1 'polypeptide(L)'
;MGVPPDCGHLHPLLKVRSEFRQIFFEMGFSEMPTNRYVESSFWNFDALFQPQQHPARDAHDTFFISGMGQVRFKPAYNPYTEPSMEVFSFHEGLGRWVEVGNSGMFRPEMLLPMGLPEDVVVIAWGLSLERCAQVLS
;
A
#
# COMPACT_ATOMS: atom_id res chain seq x y z
N MET A 1 -17.68 21.97 35.86
CA MET A 1 -17.05 21.31 34.70
C MET A 1 -15.88 22.18 34.27
N GLY A 2 -14.66 21.63 34.19
CA GLY A 2 -13.45 22.40 33.88
C GLY A 2 -13.40 22.80 32.40
N VAL A 3 -12.84 23.98 32.12
CA VAL A 3 -12.56 24.41 30.75
C VAL A 3 -11.39 23.56 30.23
N PRO A 4 -11.50 22.91 29.06
CA PRO A 4 -10.37 22.19 28.48
C PRO A 4 -9.21 23.16 28.22
N PRO A 5 -7.97 22.78 28.57
CA PRO A 5 -6.80 23.62 28.31
C PRO A 5 -6.53 23.71 26.81
N ASP A 6 -5.99 24.85 26.34
CA ASP A 6 -5.53 24.99 24.96
C ASP A 6 -4.40 23.98 24.70
N CYS A 7 -4.65 23.04 23.80
CA CYS A 7 -3.70 22.01 23.41
C CYS A 7 -3.53 21.94 21.89
N GLY A 8 -2.31 21.59 21.45
CA GLY A 8 -2.03 21.35 20.03
C GLY A 8 -2.68 20.03 19.57
N HIS A 9 -3.23 20.03 18.36
CA HIS A 9 -3.85 18.85 17.77
C HIS A 9 -3.00 18.37 16.59
N LEU A 10 -2.70 17.07 16.55
CA LEU A 10 -2.09 16.45 15.38
C LEU A 10 -3.15 16.19 14.32
N HIS A 11 -2.82 16.46 13.06
CA HIS A 11 -3.70 16.13 11.95
C HIS A 11 -3.99 14.62 11.93
N PRO A 12 -5.26 14.16 11.84
CA PRO A 12 -5.62 12.74 11.94
C PRO A 12 -4.82 11.82 11.00
N LEU A 13 -4.62 12.25 9.76
CA LEU A 13 -3.79 11.52 8.78
C LEU A 13 -2.33 11.35 9.22
N LEU A 14 -1.76 12.35 9.89
CA LEU A 14 -0.38 12.26 10.41
C LEU A 14 -0.29 11.32 11.61
N LYS A 15 -1.36 11.22 12.41
CA LYS A 15 -1.46 10.26 13.51
C LYS A 15 -1.45 8.83 12.97
N VAL A 16 -2.33 8.54 12.01
CA VAL A 16 -2.40 7.25 11.32
C VAL A 16 -1.08 6.91 10.63
N ARG A 17 -0.48 7.87 9.92
CA ARG A 17 0.86 7.68 9.32
C ARG A 17 1.92 7.29 10.34
N SER A 18 1.88 7.89 11.52
CA SER A 18 2.85 7.58 12.57
C SER A 18 2.66 6.17 13.12
N GLU A 19 1.41 5.71 13.25
CA GLU A 19 1.08 4.33 13.65
C GLU A 19 1.53 3.32 12.60
N PHE A 20 1.24 3.54 11.32
CA PHE A 20 1.72 2.67 10.22
C PHE A 20 3.24 2.60 10.18
N ARG A 21 3.91 3.75 10.30
CA ARG A 21 5.39 3.80 10.31
C ARG A 21 5.97 2.98 11.45
N GLN A 22 5.35 3.04 12.63
CA GLN A 22 5.78 2.26 13.79
C GLN A 22 5.62 0.76 13.58
N ILE A 23 4.49 0.32 13.01
CA ILE A 23 4.25 -1.09 12.65
C ILE A 23 5.33 -1.60 11.67
N PHE A 24 5.67 -0.81 10.65
CA PHE A 24 6.75 -1.17 9.72
C PHE A 24 8.11 -1.30 10.43
N PHE A 25 8.45 -0.39 11.34
CA PHE A 25 9.69 -0.49 12.12
C PHE A 25 9.70 -1.72 13.05
N GLU A 26 8.58 -2.05 13.69
CA GLU A 26 8.47 -3.25 14.54
C GLU A 26 8.61 -4.55 13.74
N MET A 27 8.21 -4.54 12.47
CA MET A 27 8.44 -5.65 11.54
C MET A 27 9.86 -5.69 10.94
N GLY A 28 10.73 -4.73 11.31
CA GLY A 28 12.12 -4.68 10.85
C GLY A 28 12.32 -3.98 9.49
N PHE A 29 11.31 -3.28 8.97
CA PHE A 29 11.47 -2.49 7.75
C PHE A 29 12.29 -1.22 8.01
N SER A 30 13.01 -0.78 6.98
CA SER A 30 13.70 0.51 6.97
C SER A 30 12.92 1.52 6.13
N GLU A 31 12.81 2.76 6.61
CA GLU A 31 12.12 3.82 5.87
C GLU A 31 12.99 4.31 4.71
N MET A 32 12.46 4.21 3.49
CA MET A 32 13.12 4.75 2.29
C MET A 32 12.84 6.25 2.14
N PRO A 33 13.80 7.06 1.68
CA PRO A 33 13.59 8.49 1.47
C PRO A 33 12.59 8.73 0.31
N THR A 34 11.51 9.46 0.60
CA THR A 34 10.44 9.80 -0.35
C THR A 34 10.43 11.28 -0.76
N ASN A 35 11.56 11.97 -0.58
CA ASN A 35 11.70 13.42 -0.78
C ASN A 35 11.60 13.89 -2.24
N ARG A 36 11.20 13.00 -3.16
CA ARG A 36 11.01 13.30 -4.58
C ARG A 36 9.53 13.16 -4.93
N TYR A 37 8.80 14.27 -4.86
CA TYR A 37 7.38 14.35 -5.25
C TYR A 37 7.16 14.25 -6.77
N VAL A 38 8.22 14.44 -7.56
CA VAL A 38 8.19 14.37 -9.03
C VAL A 38 9.14 13.26 -9.47
N GLU A 39 8.59 12.10 -9.78
CA GLU A 39 9.34 10.98 -10.35
C GLU A 39 9.27 10.96 -11.87
N SER A 40 10.34 10.50 -12.53
CA SER A 40 10.32 10.35 -13.98
C SER A 40 9.39 9.22 -14.40
N SER A 41 8.76 9.33 -15.58
CA SER A 41 7.96 8.24 -16.16
C SER A 41 8.76 6.94 -16.27
N PHE A 42 10.08 7.06 -16.44
CA PHE A 42 10.99 5.92 -16.40
C PHE A 42 10.95 5.19 -15.06
N TRP A 43 11.13 5.88 -13.93
CA TRP A 43 11.11 5.23 -12.61
C TRP A 43 9.70 4.80 -12.16
N ASN A 44 8.67 5.54 -12.58
CA ASN A 44 7.30 5.28 -12.15
C ASN A 44 6.58 4.22 -13.01
N PHE A 45 7.00 4.01 -14.26
CA PHE A 45 6.32 3.09 -15.18
C PHE A 45 7.26 2.14 -15.90
N ASP A 46 8.31 2.64 -16.56
CA ASP A 46 9.18 1.79 -17.38
C ASP A 46 10.02 0.82 -16.52
N ALA A 47 10.50 1.28 -15.36
CA ALA A 47 11.21 0.48 -14.37
C ALA A 47 10.29 -0.55 -13.71
N LEU A 48 8.97 -0.33 -13.72
CA LEU A 48 7.97 -1.29 -13.27
C LEU A 48 7.41 -2.12 -14.43
N PHE A 49 8.11 -2.18 -15.57
CA PHE A 49 7.69 -2.96 -16.74
C PHE A 49 6.23 -2.70 -17.17
N GLN A 50 5.72 -1.49 -16.90
CA GLN A 50 4.33 -1.14 -17.16
C GLN A 50 4.21 -0.62 -18.59
N PRO A 51 3.44 -1.27 -19.47
CA PRO A 51 3.33 -0.83 -20.87
C PRO A 51 2.67 0.56 -20.96
N GLN A 52 3.14 1.38 -21.90
CA GLN A 52 2.73 2.79 -22.04
C GLN A 52 1.23 3.00 -22.31
N GLN A 53 0.50 1.94 -22.70
CA GLN A 53 -0.93 1.97 -23.03
C GLN A 53 -1.83 1.37 -21.93
N HIS A 54 -1.33 1.16 -20.70
CA HIS A 54 -2.09 0.49 -19.64
C HIS A 54 -3.18 1.38 -19.01
N PRO A 55 -4.45 0.92 -18.92
CA PRO A 55 -5.59 1.68 -18.35
C PRO A 55 -5.53 1.90 -16.83
N ALA A 56 -4.49 1.40 -16.14
CA ALA A 56 -4.25 1.65 -14.71
C ALA A 56 -3.90 3.12 -14.36
N ARG A 57 -4.04 4.04 -15.32
CA ARG A 57 -3.99 5.50 -15.10
C ARG A 57 -5.34 6.10 -14.71
N ASP A 58 -6.42 5.33 -14.76
CA ASP A 58 -7.74 5.79 -14.33
C ASP A 58 -8.05 5.46 -12.86
N ALA A 59 -8.73 6.39 -12.20
CA ALA A 59 -8.94 6.43 -10.75
C ALA A 59 -9.87 5.30 -10.24
N HIS A 60 -9.48 4.63 -9.15
CA HIS A 60 -10.25 3.54 -8.55
C HIS A 60 -10.82 3.88 -7.15
N ASP A 61 -12.07 3.45 -6.94
CA ASP A 61 -13.01 3.72 -5.82
C ASP A 61 -12.57 3.25 -4.41
N THR A 62 -13.22 3.82 -3.38
CA THR A 62 -12.83 3.78 -1.94
C THR A 62 -13.76 2.91 -1.08
N PHE A 63 -13.21 2.07 -0.18
CA PHE A 63 -13.96 1.41 0.91
C PHE A 63 -13.15 1.24 2.21
N PHE A 64 -13.87 1.22 3.35
CA PHE A 64 -13.39 1.35 4.74
C PHE A 64 -13.26 -0.02 5.44
N ILE A 65 -12.28 -0.20 6.35
CA ILE A 65 -12.05 -1.46 7.09
C ILE A 65 -11.82 -1.24 8.59
N SER A 66 -12.78 -1.56 9.47
CA SER A 66 -12.54 -1.85 10.89
C SER A 66 -12.43 -3.35 11.16
N GLY A 67 -11.38 -3.78 11.87
CA GLY A 67 -11.24 -5.13 12.42
C GLY A 67 -10.66 -6.16 11.43
N MET A 68 -9.35 -6.37 11.47
CA MET A 68 -8.69 -7.42 10.67
C MET A 68 -8.76 -8.77 11.41
N GLY A 69 -9.93 -9.42 11.39
CA GLY A 69 -10.09 -10.77 11.91
C GLY A 69 -9.97 -11.86 10.84
N GLN A 70 -10.37 -11.56 9.61
CA GLN A 70 -10.40 -12.54 8.50
C GLN A 70 -9.81 -11.93 7.24
N VAL A 71 -8.76 -12.56 6.71
CA VAL A 71 -8.06 -12.15 5.48
C VAL A 71 -8.29 -13.19 4.38
N ARG A 72 -8.54 -12.73 3.16
CA ARG A 72 -8.60 -13.57 1.94
C ARG A 72 -7.72 -12.98 0.85
N PHE A 73 -7.11 -13.88 0.08
CA PHE A 73 -6.32 -13.53 -1.08
C PHE A 73 -7.06 -13.94 -2.35
N LYS A 74 -7.04 -13.06 -3.34
CA LYS A 74 -7.60 -13.33 -4.67
C LYS A 74 -6.50 -13.11 -5.71
N PRO A 75 -6.29 -14.03 -6.66
CA PRO A 75 -5.36 -13.79 -7.76
C PRO A 75 -5.71 -12.49 -8.49
N ALA A 76 -4.69 -11.70 -8.73
CA ALA A 76 -4.77 -10.43 -9.44
C ALA A 76 -3.80 -10.44 -10.63
N TYR A 77 -3.82 -9.38 -11.42
CA TYR A 77 -2.84 -9.19 -12.50
C TYR A 77 -2.23 -7.80 -12.37
N ASN A 78 -0.93 -7.74 -12.06
CA ASN A 78 -0.14 -6.52 -12.18
C ASN A 78 1.00 -6.76 -13.18
N PRO A 79 1.31 -5.81 -14.08
CA PRO A 79 2.35 -6.00 -15.10
C PRO A 79 3.74 -6.34 -14.55
N TYR A 80 4.09 -5.82 -13.37
CA TYR A 80 5.40 -5.99 -12.72
C TYR A 80 5.50 -7.16 -11.75
N THR A 81 4.39 -7.82 -11.40
CA THR A 81 4.43 -8.91 -10.41
C THR A 81 3.79 -10.20 -10.91
N GLU A 82 4.43 -11.33 -10.60
CA GLU A 82 3.93 -12.68 -10.90
C GLU A 82 4.48 -13.64 -9.83
N PRO A 83 3.63 -14.27 -8.98
CA PRO A 83 2.18 -14.09 -8.90
C PRO A 83 1.79 -12.74 -8.27
N SER A 84 0.60 -12.27 -8.61
CA SER A 84 -0.05 -11.08 -8.02
C SER A 84 -1.30 -11.46 -7.24
N MET A 85 -1.58 -10.75 -6.15
CA MET A 85 -2.76 -10.99 -5.32
C MET A 85 -3.38 -9.71 -4.75
N GLU A 86 -4.71 -9.65 -4.74
CA GLU A 86 -5.49 -8.68 -3.97
C GLU A 86 -5.75 -9.24 -2.58
N VAL A 87 -5.61 -8.40 -1.55
CA VAL A 87 -5.87 -8.72 -0.16
C VAL A 87 -7.22 -8.16 0.25
N PHE A 88 -8.12 -9.02 0.73
CA PHE A 88 -9.44 -8.65 1.22
C PHE A 88 -9.56 -8.92 2.72
N SER A 89 -10.26 -8.06 3.44
CA SER A 89 -10.65 -8.27 4.83
C SER A 89 -12.17 -8.24 4.97
N PHE A 90 -12.72 -9.11 5.81
CA PHE A 90 -14.15 -9.05 6.12
C PHE A 90 -14.42 -7.88 7.05
N HIS A 91 -15.40 -7.04 6.70
CA HIS A 91 -15.81 -5.91 7.51
C HIS A 91 -17.08 -6.24 8.28
N GLU A 92 -16.98 -6.42 9.60
CA GLU A 92 -18.12 -6.80 10.44
C GLU A 92 -19.27 -5.80 10.38
N GLY A 93 -18.96 -4.48 10.38
CA GLY A 93 -19.99 -3.44 10.31
C GLY A 93 -20.73 -3.34 8.97
N LEU A 94 -20.18 -3.91 7.90
CA LEU A 94 -20.79 -3.90 6.55
C LEU A 94 -21.25 -5.30 6.11
N GLY A 95 -20.89 -6.35 6.86
CA GLY A 95 -21.21 -7.73 6.53
C GLY A 95 -20.63 -8.21 5.19
N ARG A 96 -19.53 -7.62 4.69
CA ARG A 96 -18.96 -7.94 3.37
C ARG A 96 -17.43 -7.92 3.35
N TRP A 97 -16.87 -8.57 2.34
CA TRP A 97 -15.44 -8.52 2.04
C TRP A 97 -15.09 -7.19 1.37
N VAL A 98 -14.01 -6.56 1.86
CA VAL A 98 -13.52 -5.27 1.38
C VAL A 98 -12.05 -5.42 1.00
N GLU A 99 -11.67 -4.86 -0.15
CA GLU A 99 -10.27 -4.83 -0.58
C GLU A 99 -9.45 -3.91 0.32
N VAL A 100 -8.37 -4.44 0.89
CA VAL A 100 -7.45 -3.74 1.79
C VAL A 100 -6.24 -3.21 1.04
N GLY A 101 -5.80 -3.94 0.01
CA GLY A 101 -4.62 -3.61 -0.74
C GLY A 101 -4.28 -4.67 -1.78
N ASN A 102 -3.16 -4.45 -2.45
CA ASN A 102 -2.64 -5.30 -3.52
C ASN A 102 -1.20 -5.69 -3.17
N SER A 103 -0.78 -6.88 -3.57
CA SER A 103 0.57 -7.37 -3.40
C SER A 103 1.02 -8.28 -4.53
N GLY A 104 2.31 -8.56 -4.60
CA GLY A 104 2.87 -9.47 -5.58
C GLY A 104 4.36 -9.68 -5.42
N MET A 105 4.87 -10.65 -6.18
CA MET A 105 6.30 -10.94 -6.31
C MET A 105 6.83 -10.28 -7.58
N PHE A 106 7.84 -9.41 -7.47
CA PHE A 106 8.39 -8.72 -8.64
C PHE A 106 8.94 -9.72 -9.64
N ARG A 107 8.61 -9.48 -10.90
CA ARG A 107 9.04 -10.29 -12.03
C ARG A 107 10.56 -10.21 -12.24
N PRO A 108 11.24 -11.31 -12.61
CA PRO A 108 12.65 -11.27 -12.95
C PRO A 108 12.97 -10.26 -14.04
N GLU A 109 12.07 -10.07 -15.02
CA GLU A 109 12.26 -9.10 -16.11
C GLU A 109 12.30 -7.65 -15.61
N MET A 110 11.80 -7.38 -14.40
CA MET A 110 11.91 -6.08 -13.73
C MET A 110 13.18 -6.00 -12.88
N LEU A 111 13.54 -7.07 -12.16
CA LEU A 111 14.67 -7.08 -11.22
C LEU A 111 16.04 -7.20 -11.91
N LEU A 112 16.15 -8.04 -12.95
CA LEU A 112 17.42 -8.32 -13.62
C LEU A 112 18.05 -7.09 -14.29
N PRO A 113 17.29 -6.21 -15.00
CA PRO A 113 17.85 -4.97 -15.53
C PRO A 113 18.35 -3.99 -14.45
N MET A 114 17.89 -4.13 -13.21
CA MET A 114 18.35 -3.32 -12.07
C MET A 114 19.67 -3.84 -11.47
N GLY A 115 20.20 -4.97 -11.98
CA GLY A 115 21.44 -5.58 -11.51
C GLY A 115 21.29 -6.49 -10.29
N LEU A 116 20.06 -6.90 -9.96
CA LEU A 116 19.83 -7.88 -8.90
C LEU A 116 20.21 -9.30 -9.38
N PRO A 117 20.81 -10.14 -8.50
CA PRO A 117 21.11 -11.54 -8.82
C PRO A 117 19.85 -12.35 -9.17
N GLU A 118 19.99 -13.38 -10.01
CA GLU A 118 18.88 -14.25 -10.43
C GLU A 118 18.25 -15.06 -9.29
N ASP A 119 19.00 -15.32 -8.22
CA ASP A 119 18.53 -16.03 -7.03
C ASP A 119 17.82 -15.11 -6.02
N VAL A 120 17.78 -13.80 -6.27
CA VAL A 120 17.08 -12.83 -5.43
C VAL A 120 15.65 -12.65 -5.89
N VAL A 121 14.72 -12.88 -4.96
CA VAL A 121 13.28 -12.68 -5.14
C VAL A 121 12.83 -11.54 -4.23
N VAL A 122 12.08 -10.59 -4.79
CA VAL A 122 11.55 -9.45 -4.04
C VAL A 122 10.02 -9.48 -4.08
N ILE A 123 9.40 -9.31 -2.92
CA ILE A 123 7.94 -9.17 -2.78
C ILE A 123 7.60 -7.73 -2.39
N ALA A 124 6.44 -7.26 -2.81
CA ALA A 124 5.92 -5.94 -2.48
C ALA A 124 4.42 -5.97 -2.22
N TRP A 125 3.94 -5.04 -1.42
CA TRP A 125 2.52 -4.80 -1.19
C TRP A 125 2.26 -3.31 -0.97
N GLY A 126 1.03 -2.89 -1.29
CA GLY A 126 0.56 -1.53 -1.14
C GLY A 126 -0.84 -1.51 -0.56
N LEU A 127 -1.05 -0.57 0.36
CA LEU A 127 -2.33 -0.25 0.97
C LEU A 127 -2.51 1.28 0.94
N SER A 128 -3.73 1.76 0.74
CA SER A 128 -3.99 3.22 0.74
C SER A 128 -4.13 3.73 2.17
N LEU A 129 -3.30 4.70 2.54
CA LEU A 129 -3.28 5.29 3.87
C LEU A 129 -4.53 6.13 4.14
N GLU A 130 -5.06 6.79 3.12
CA GLU A 130 -6.31 7.55 3.18
C GLU A 130 -7.49 6.63 3.52
N ARG A 131 -7.50 5.42 2.95
CA ARG A 131 -8.52 4.39 3.23
C ARG A 131 -8.45 3.90 4.67
N CYS A 132 -7.25 3.76 5.25
CA CYS A 132 -7.07 3.33 6.64
C CYS A 132 -7.39 4.45 7.65
N ALA A 133 -7.04 5.70 7.34
CA ALA A 133 -7.20 6.82 8.25
C ALA A 133 -8.67 7.12 8.59
N GLN A 134 -9.58 6.90 7.63
CA GLN A 134 -11.02 7.15 7.81
C GLN A 134 -11.72 6.13 8.73
N VAL A 135 -11.04 5.04 9.11
CA VAL A 135 -11.56 4.02 10.02
C VAL A 135 -11.11 4.30 11.46
N LEU A 136 -9.90 4.82 11.63
CA LEU A 136 -9.27 5.03 12.94
C LEU A 136 -9.63 6.37 13.60
N SER A 137 -10.42 7.21 12.92
CA SER A 137 -10.86 8.54 13.39
C SER A 137 -12.24 8.53 14.03
#